data_AF-A0A450WHC2-F1
#
_entry.id   AF-A0A450WHC2-F1
#
_cell.length_a   1.000
_cell.length_b   1.000
_cell.length_c   1.000
_cell.angle_alpha   90.00
_cell.angle_beta   90.00
_cell.angle_gamma   90.00
#
_symmetry.space_group_name_H-M   'P 1'
#
loop_
_entity.id
_entity.type
_entity.pdbx_description
1 polymer ?
#
loop_
_entity_poly.entity_id
_entity_poly.type
_entity_poly.pdbx_seq_one_letter_code
_entity_poly.pdbx_strand_id
1 'polypeptide(L)'
;MSNLPDSGETARSVIRQVETQLQTLDPSAFSPSAFKTLEAKIGEYVNELVDESVKVSRRHQADTVSAAHIERASEYLVANTSRRIYRHMGTAGGVLLGTAISNILAMSSVGQYTGGGAILSTTLGIIGAFMIALPMAKD
;
A
#
# COMPACT_ATOMS: atom_id res chain seq x y z
N MET A 1 40.17 -6.01 23.69
CA MET A 1 38.80 -5.56 24.00
C MET A 1 38.41 -4.50 22.97
N SER A 2 37.69 -4.90 21.92
CA SER A 2 37.16 -3.97 20.92
C SER A 2 35.80 -3.47 21.40
N ASN A 3 35.70 -2.18 21.71
CA ASN A 3 34.41 -1.49 21.85
C ASN A 3 33.75 -1.48 20.47
N LEU A 4 32.90 -2.48 20.18
CA LEU A 4 31.91 -2.29 19.13
C LEU A 4 30.94 -1.20 19.63
N PRO A 5 30.69 -0.14 18.86
CA PRO A 5 29.66 0.82 19.20
C PRO A 5 28.33 0.08 19.33
N ASP A 6 27.61 0.34 20.42
CA ASP A 6 26.29 -0.21 20.68
C ASP A 6 25.38 0.16 19.50
N SER A 7 24.95 -0.85 18.74
CA SER A 7 24.19 -0.66 17.50
C SER A 7 22.88 0.11 17.74
N GLY A 8 22.36 0.09 18.97
CA GLY A 8 21.23 0.90 19.41
C GLY A 8 21.53 2.40 19.46
N GLU A 9 22.75 2.80 19.79
CA GLU A 9 23.20 4.20 19.84
C GLU A 9 23.37 4.76 18.41
N THR A 10 23.87 3.93 17.49
CA THR A 10 23.96 4.27 16.07
C THR A 10 22.58 4.46 15.44
N ALA A 11 21.63 3.54 15.70
CA ALA A 11 20.27 3.66 15.19
C ALA A 11 19.53 4.90 15.72
N ARG A 12 19.68 5.22 17.01
CA ARG A 12 19.11 6.45 17.59
C ARG A 12 19.69 7.71 16.98
N SER A 13 21.00 7.72 16.69
CA SER A 13 21.64 8.85 16.00
C SER A 13 21.11 9.04 14.58
N VAL A 14 20.89 7.95 13.84
CA VAL A 14 20.32 7.97 12.49
C VAL A 14 18.86 8.44 12.50
N ILE A 15 18.03 7.96 13.42
CA ILE A 15 16.63 8.42 13.55
C ILE A 15 16.58 9.93 13.83
N ARG A 16 17.43 10.40 14.74
CA ARG A 16 17.53 11.83 15.07
C ARG A 16 18.04 12.65 13.90
N GLN A 17 18.95 12.10 13.10
CA GLN A 17 19.45 12.72 11.88
C GLN A 17 18.36 12.79 10.80
N VAL A 18 17.55 11.75 10.63
CA VAL A 18 16.39 11.74 9.73
C VAL A 18 15.33 12.74 10.18
N GLU A 19 15.07 12.84 11.48
CA GLU A 19 14.17 13.85 12.06
C GLU A 19 14.69 15.27 11.79
N THR A 20 15.99 15.49 11.99
CA THR A 20 16.63 16.77 11.68
C THR A 20 16.57 17.08 10.19
N GLN A 21 16.78 16.08 9.32
CA GLN A 21 16.64 16.23 7.87
C GLN A 21 15.20 16.53 7.45
N LEU A 22 14.21 15.90 8.07
CA LEU A 22 12.79 16.22 7.85
C LEU A 22 12.43 17.65 8.28
N GLN A 23 13.04 18.15 9.36
CA GLN A 23 12.84 19.51 9.85
C GLN A 23 13.60 20.58 9.05
N THR A 24 14.74 20.21 8.45
CA THR A 24 15.61 21.11 7.67
C THR A 24 15.41 20.98 6.16
N LEU A 25 14.61 19.99 5.74
CA LEU A 25 14.20 19.81 4.36
C LEU A 25 13.47 21.07 3.92
N ASP A 26 13.98 21.69 2.87
CA ASP A 26 13.34 22.85 2.26
C ASP A 26 11.93 22.45 1.80
N PRO A 27 10.87 22.97 2.44
CA PRO A 27 9.50 22.62 2.08
C PRO A 27 9.15 23.05 0.66
N SER A 28 9.94 23.95 0.04
CA SER A 28 9.77 24.38 -1.36
C SER A 28 10.22 23.32 -2.38
N ALA A 29 11.02 22.33 -1.97
CA ALA A 29 11.39 21.20 -2.81
C ALA A 29 10.23 20.21 -3.03
N PHE A 30 9.20 20.29 -2.19
CA PHE A 30 7.99 19.49 -2.28
C PHE A 30 6.77 20.41 -2.47
N SER A 31 5.72 19.93 -3.14
CA SER A 31 4.42 20.57 -2.96
C SER A 31 3.94 20.32 -1.52
N PRO A 32 3.12 21.22 -0.93
CA PRO A 32 2.57 21.00 0.40
C PRO A 32 1.81 19.67 0.55
N SER A 33 1.14 19.23 -0.53
CA SER A 33 0.45 17.94 -0.58
C SER A 33 1.42 16.75 -0.64
N ALA A 34 2.54 16.88 -1.36
CA ALA A 34 3.56 15.83 -1.44
C ALA A 34 4.28 15.65 -0.10
N PHE A 35 4.63 16.74 0.58
CA PHE A 35 5.29 16.67 1.89
C PHE A 35 4.38 16.01 2.94
N LYS A 36 3.09 16.41 2.99
CA LYS A 36 2.10 15.76 3.86
C LYS A 36 1.90 14.27 3.55
N THR A 37 1.97 13.90 2.27
CA THR A 37 1.88 12.50 1.84
C THR A 37 3.11 11.70 2.28
N LEU A 38 4.30 12.29 2.20
CA LEU A 38 5.56 11.68 2.65
C LEU A 38 5.51 11.39 4.16
N GLU A 39 5.11 12.36 4.98
CA GLU A 39 4.97 12.18 6.44
C GLU A 39 3.99 11.05 6.77
N ALA A 40 2.83 11.03 6.11
CA ALA A 40 1.83 9.97 6.31
C ALA A 40 2.38 8.59 5.95
N LYS A 41 3.15 8.48 4.85
CA LYS A 41 3.74 7.21 4.40
C LYS A 41 4.86 6.72 5.30
N ILE A 42 5.68 7.61 5.85
CA ILE A 42 6.69 7.26 6.84
C ILE A 42 6.01 6.72 8.11
N GLY A 43 4.99 7.41 8.61
CA GLY A 43 4.24 6.96 9.79
C GLY A 43 3.56 5.60 9.60
N GLU A 44 2.95 5.39 8.43
CA GLU A 44 2.34 4.10 8.05
C GLU A 44 3.38 2.98 8.04
N TYR A 45 4.53 3.20 7.37
CA TYR A 45 5.59 2.20 7.27
C TYR A 45 6.18 1.82 8.64
N VAL A 46 6.46 2.82 9.50
CA VAL A 46 7.00 2.57 10.84
C VAL A 46 6.04 1.73 11.68
N ASN A 47 4.74 2.05 11.66
CA ASN A 47 3.73 1.26 12.36
C ASN A 47 3.66 -0.18 11.85
N GLU A 48 3.59 -0.35 10.53
CA GLU A 48 3.52 -1.70 9.92
C GLU A 48 4.78 -2.53 10.22
N LEU A 49 5.95 -1.90 10.24
CA LEU A 49 7.22 -2.54 10.57
C LEU A 49 7.22 -3.06 12.01
N VAL A 50 6.74 -2.27 12.96
CA VAL A 50 6.64 -2.69 14.37
C VAL A 50 5.68 -3.87 14.51
N ASP A 51 4.48 -3.75 13.94
CA ASP A 51 3.44 -4.79 14.02
C ASP A 51 3.91 -6.11 13.42
N GLU A 52 4.49 -6.07 12.21
CA GLU A 52 4.92 -7.29 11.53
C GLU A 52 6.16 -7.89 12.20
N SER A 53 7.07 -7.07 12.77
CA SER A 53 8.20 -7.58 13.57
C SER A 53 7.73 -8.34 14.82
N VAL A 54 6.73 -7.80 15.53
CA VAL A 54 6.11 -8.48 16.69
C VAL A 54 5.42 -9.75 16.26
N LYS A 55 4.70 -9.73 15.13
CA LYS A 55 3.99 -10.90 14.60
C LYS A 55 4.93 -12.01 14.15
N VAL A 56 6.04 -11.68 13.48
CA VAL A 56 7.10 -12.62 13.13
C VAL A 56 7.74 -13.21 14.39
N SER A 57 8.03 -12.39 15.39
CA SER A 57 8.57 -12.87 16.68
C SER A 57 7.64 -13.88 17.37
N ARG A 58 6.33 -13.58 17.43
CA ARG A 58 5.33 -14.50 18.02
C ARG A 58 5.21 -15.80 17.23
N ARG A 59 5.28 -15.75 15.89
CA ARG A 59 5.26 -16.95 15.03
C ARG A 59 6.46 -17.86 15.27
N HIS A 60 7.60 -17.29 15.63
CA HIS A 60 8.81 -18.02 15.99
C HIS A 60 8.90 -18.34 17.49
N GLN A 61 7.84 -18.09 18.28
CA GLN A 61 7.79 -18.29 19.74
C GLN A 61 8.97 -17.62 20.48
N ALA A 62 9.45 -16.49 19.94
CA ALA A 62 10.53 -15.74 20.57
C ALA A 62 9.96 -14.72 21.54
N ASP A 63 10.44 -14.76 22.80
CA ASP A 63 10.06 -13.83 23.87
C ASP A 63 10.54 -12.39 23.63
N THR A 64 11.50 -12.20 22.72
CA THR A 64 12.04 -10.90 22.33
C THR A 64 12.15 -10.75 20.81
N VAL A 65 11.83 -9.54 20.32
CA VAL A 65 11.99 -9.20 18.91
C VAL A 65 13.48 -9.06 18.61
N SER A 66 14.03 -9.97 17.82
CA SER A 66 15.43 -9.94 17.38
C SER A 66 15.58 -9.11 16.10
N ALA A 67 16.81 -8.68 15.79
CA ALA A 67 17.13 -8.01 14.53
C ALA A 67 16.67 -8.83 13.30
N ALA A 68 16.79 -10.15 13.35
CA ALA A 68 16.32 -11.03 12.28
C ALA A 68 14.80 -10.98 12.05
N HIS A 69 14.00 -10.66 13.08
CA HIS A 69 12.56 -10.47 12.92
C HIS A 69 12.23 -9.13 12.24
N ILE A 70 13.02 -8.09 12.52
CA ILE A 70 12.87 -6.76 11.91
C ILE A 70 13.29 -6.80 10.43
N GLU A 71 14.39 -7.47 10.10
CA GLU A 71 14.87 -7.64 8.72
C GLU A 71 13.83 -8.41 7.87
N ARG A 72 13.28 -9.50 8.41
CA ARG A 72 12.22 -10.24 7.72
C ARG A 72 10.94 -9.42 7.57
N ALA A 73 10.60 -8.60 8.56
CA ALA A 73 9.43 -7.73 8.51
C ALA A 73 9.60 -6.65 7.43
N SER A 74 10.78 -6.03 7.32
CA SER A 74 11.04 -5.01 6.30
C SER A 74 10.99 -5.59 4.88
N GLU A 75 11.62 -6.74 4.65
CA GLU A 75 11.54 -7.47 3.38
C GLU A 75 10.09 -7.84 3.03
N TYR A 76 9.35 -8.35 4.01
CA TYR A 76 7.94 -8.70 3.82
C TYR A 76 7.08 -7.49 3.49
N LEU A 77 7.27 -6.34 4.15
CA LEU A 77 6.46 -5.14 3.91
C LEU A 77 6.67 -4.53 2.53
N VAL A 78 7.91 -4.52 2.05
CA VAL A 78 8.23 -4.07 0.68
C VAL A 78 7.56 -4.97 -0.36
N ALA A 79 7.63 -6.30 -0.17
CA ALA A 79 7.00 -7.27 -1.07
C ALA A 79 5.45 -7.28 -0.97
N ASN A 80 4.91 -7.09 0.25
CA ASN A 80 3.49 -7.25 0.54
C ASN A 80 2.67 -5.98 0.26
N THR A 81 3.26 -4.78 0.30
CA THR A 81 2.57 -3.53 -0.09
C THR A 81 2.03 -3.62 -1.52
N SER A 82 2.83 -4.17 -2.44
CA SER A 82 2.39 -4.47 -3.80
C SER A 82 1.20 -5.44 -3.80
N ARG A 83 1.30 -6.57 -3.09
CA ARG A 83 0.23 -7.57 -2.98
C ARG A 83 -1.06 -7.03 -2.37
N ARG A 84 -0.99 -6.14 -1.38
CA ARG A 84 -2.17 -5.57 -0.71
C ARG A 84 -3.00 -4.71 -1.66
N ILE A 85 -2.34 -3.91 -2.52
CA ILE A 85 -3.02 -3.12 -3.55
C ILE A 85 -3.67 -4.04 -4.59
N TYR A 86 -2.95 -5.05 -5.07
CA TYR A 86 -3.52 -6.04 -6.00
C TYR A 86 -4.69 -6.83 -5.39
N ARG A 87 -4.67 -7.10 -4.08
CA ARG A 87 -5.74 -7.82 -3.39
C ARG A 87 -7.07 -7.07 -3.41
N HIS A 88 -7.04 -5.74 -3.36
CA HIS A 88 -8.26 -4.91 -3.38
C HIS A 88 -8.69 -4.51 -4.80
N MET A 89 -7.79 -4.60 -5.79
CA MET A 89 -8.12 -4.35 -7.20
C MET A 89 -9.17 -5.32 -7.74
N GLY A 90 -9.13 -6.59 -7.34
CA GLY A 90 -10.15 -7.56 -7.75
C GLY A 90 -11.56 -7.19 -7.26
N THR A 91 -11.69 -6.75 -6.00
CA THR A 91 -12.98 -6.34 -5.43
C THR A 91 -13.50 -5.04 -6.07
N ALA A 92 -12.63 -4.03 -6.21
CA ALA A 92 -13.01 -2.79 -6.87
C ALA A 92 -13.39 -3.03 -8.35
N GLY A 93 -12.61 -3.84 -9.06
CA GLY A 93 -12.88 -4.23 -10.44
C GLY A 93 -14.21 -4.97 -10.60
N GLY A 94 -14.51 -5.90 -9.67
CA GLY A 94 -15.79 -6.60 -9.60
C GLY A 94 -16.98 -5.66 -9.42
N VAL A 95 -16.88 -4.65 -8.55
CA VAL A 95 -17.92 -3.65 -8.36
C VAL A 95 -18.12 -2.80 -9.62
N LEU A 96 -17.04 -2.32 -10.25
CA LEU A 96 -17.13 -1.52 -11.46
C LEU A 96 -17.72 -2.31 -12.64
N LEU A 97 -17.26 -3.56 -12.83
CA LEU A 97 -17.76 -4.46 -13.87
C LEU A 97 -19.22 -4.84 -13.62
N GLY A 98 -19.59 -5.17 -12.38
CA GLY A 98 -20.97 -5.46 -12.00
C GLY A 98 -21.90 -4.26 -12.24
N THR A 99 -21.41 -3.05 -11.93
CA THR A 99 -22.15 -1.80 -12.21
C THR A 99 -22.36 -1.61 -13.71
N ALA A 100 -21.33 -1.84 -14.52
CA ALA A 100 -21.44 -1.77 -15.99
C ALA A 100 -22.45 -2.77 -16.54
N ILE A 101 -22.39 -4.04 -16.13
CA ILE A 101 -23.32 -5.08 -16.55
C ILE A 101 -24.75 -4.74 -16.11
N SER A 102 -24.94 -4.33 -14.86
CA SER A 102 -26.25 -3.94 -14.34
C SER A 102 -26.86 -2.78 -15.12
N ASN A 103 -26.05 -1.79 -15.51
CA ASN A 103 -26.52 -0.64 -16.27
C ASN A 103 -26.89 -1.02 -17.71
N ILE A 104 -26.13 -1.91 -18.35
CA ILE A 104 -26.46 -2.46 -19.68
C ILE A 104 -27.78 -3.25 -19.63
N LEU A 105 -27.96 -4.10 -18.61
CA LEU A 105 -29.20 -4.85 -18.41
C LEU A 105 -30.40 -3.93 -18.17
N ALA A 106 -30.23 -2.88 -17.36
CA ALA A 106 -31.28 -1.89 -17.12
C ALA A 106 -31.69 -1.20 -18.43
N MET A 107 -30.73 -0.73 -19.24
CA MET A 107 -31.01 -0.14 -20.55
C MET A 107 -31.68 -1.12 -21.52
N SER A 108 -31.26 -2.39 -21.50
CA SER A 108 -31.88 -3.45 -22.31
C SER A 108 -33.32 -3.74 -21.88
N SER A 109 -33.62 -3.70 -20.57
CA SER A 109 -34.96 -3.97 -20.04
C SER A 109 -35.96 -2.86 -20.36
N VAL A 110 -35.48 -1.62 -20.40
CA VAL A 110 -36.29 -0.43 -20.70
C VAL A 110 -36.34 -0.16 -22.22
N GLY A 111 -35.48 -0.83 -23.01
CA GLY A 111 -35.40 -0.64 -24.47
C GLY A 111 -34.87 0.74 -24.89
N GLN A 112 -34.28 1.50 -23.96
CA GLN A 112 -33.76 2.84 -24.21
C GLN A 112 -32.25 2.87 -23.94
N TYR A 113 -31.48 2.91 -25.02
CA TYR A 113 -30.03 3.10 -24.96
C TYR A 113 -29.70 4.58 -24.99
N THR A 114 -29.35 5.14 -23.85
CA THR A 114 -28.86 6.52 -23.77
C THR A 114 -27.36 6.54 -24.10
N GLY A 115 -26.91 7.50 -24.92
CA GLY A 115 -25.49 7.60 -25.29
C GLY A 115 -24.57 7.74 -24.08
N GLY A 116 -24.98 8.52 -23.08
CA GLY A 116 -24.25 8.67 -21.82
C GLY A 116 -24.17 7.38 -21.01
N GLY A 117 -25.27 6.62 -20.93
CA GLY A 117 -25.30 5.33 -20.24
C GLY A 117 -24.40 4.29 -20.93
N ALA A 118 -24.40 4.25 -22.26
CA ALA A 118 -23.57 3.32 -23.04
C ALA A 118 -22.07 3.61 -22.86
N ILE A 119 -21.66 4.88 -22.94
CA ILE A 119 -20.27 5.30 -22.74
C ILE A 119 -19.81 4.97 -21.32
N LEU A 120 -20.61 5.32 -20.31
CA LEU A 120 -20.27 5.08 -18.90
C LEU A 120 -20.12 3.57 -18.63
N SER A 121 -21.07 2.76 -19.10
CA SER A 121 -21.04 1.30 -18.89
C SER A 121 -19.85 0.65 -19.58
N THR A 122 -19.52 1.08 -20.81
CA THR A 122 -18.38 0.54 -21.55
C THR A 122 -17.06 0.90 -20.85
N THR A 123 -16.92 2.14 -20.38
CA THR A 123 -15.70 2.61 -19.71
C THR A 123 -15.51 1.89 -18.36
N LEU A 124 -16.57 1.80 -17.55
CA LEU A 124 -16.55 1.08 -16.28
C LEU A 124 -16.30 -0.42 -16.46
N GLY A 125 -16.85 -1.01 -17.52
CA GLY A 125 -16.66 -2.42 -17.86
C GLY A 125 -15.22 -2.74 -18.25
N ILE A 126 -14.59 -1.92 -19.10
CA ILE A 126 -13.18 -2.09 -19.50
C ILE A 126 -12.26 -1.95 -18.28
N ILE A 127 -12.43 -0.89 -17.49
CA ILE A 127 -11.61 -0.66 -16.29
C ILE A 127 -11.82 -1.79 -15.27
N GLY A 128 -13.08 -2.17 -15.01
CA GLY A 128 -13.42 -3.23 -14.06
C GLY A 128 -12.84 -4.59 -14.46
N ALA A 129 -12.99 -4.99 -15.73
CA ALA A 129 -12.42 -6.22 -16.25
C ALA A 129 -10.89 -6.24 -16.16
N PHE A 130 -10.24 -5.13 -16.49
CA PHE A 130 -8.78 -5.02 -16.41
C PHE A 130 -8.27 -5.11 -14.96
N MET A 131 -8.96 -4.49 -14.01
CA MET A 131 -8.62 -4.55 -12.59
C MET A 131 -8.77 -5.97 -12.01
N ILE A 132 -9.69 -6.79 -12.52
CA ILE A 132 -9.83 -8.20 -12.15
C ILE A 132 -8.71 -9.05 -12.79
N ALA A 133 -8.37 -8.76 -14.05
CA ALA A 133 -7.40 -9.56 -14.81
C ALA A 133 -5.95 -9.39 -14.31
N LEU A 134 -5.57 -8.20 -13.84
CA LEU A 134 -4.18 -7.92 -13.42
C LEU A 134 -3.69 -8.79 -12.25
N PRO A 135 -4.44 -8.99 -11.16
CA PRO A 135 -4.07 -9.94 -10.11
C PRO A 135 -3.97 -11.39 -10.61
N MET A 136 -4.90 -11.83 -11.47
CA MET A 136 -4.94 -13.22 -11.99
C MET A 136 -3.78 -13.55 -12.94
N ALA A 137 -3.20 -12.57 -13.62
CA ALA A 137 -2.07 -12.77 -14.52
C ALA A 137 -0.71 -12.85 -13.79
N LYS A 138 -0.67 -12.52 -12.51
CA LYS A 138 0.54 -12.49 -11.67
C LYS A 138 0.66 -13.70 -10.72
N ASP A 139 -0.45 -14.41 -10.51
CA ASP A 139 -0.52 -15.71 -9.82
C ASP A 139 -0.27 -16.86 -10.82
#